data_AF-A0A924X8D5-F1
#
_entry.id   AF-A0A924X8D5-F1
#
_cell.length_a   1.000
_cell.length_b   1.000
_cell.length_c   1.000
_cell.angle_alpha   90.00
_cell.angle_beta   90.00
_cell.angle_gamma   90.00
#
_symmetry.space_group_name_H-M   'P 1'
#
loop_
_entity.id
_entity.type
_entity.pdbx_description
1 polymer ?
#
loop_
_entity_poly.entity_id
_entity_poly.type
_entity_poly.pdbx_seq_one_letter_code
_entity_poly.pdbx_strand_id
1 'polypeptide(L)'
;MADVLDGLDVTTLRDQLSAIIHKAERNKAFRDDTYGTFRVAAIDGWEPFCTYERHCDGCLTRTVKRAADDGTTERVTQYYHRFVVAFLIAPTVDMVLAIEPILSADLRDDDVAEGRHEGELTAALRLIDQLHERYGGLIDALALDGLNACGPVLTKLTAYGYGGF
;
A
#
# COMPACT_ATOMS: atom_id res chain seq x y z
N MET A 1 -11.29 -1.99 24.56
CA MET A 1 -11.32 -2.21 23.10
C MET A 1 -9.98 -1.92 22.43
N ALA A 2 -9.02 -1.25 23.09
CA ALA A 2 -7.65 -1.05 22.57
C ALA A 2 -6.81 -2.36 22.62
N ASP A 3 -6.81 -3.09 23.74
CA ASP A 3 -5.99 -4.30 23.94
C ASP A 3 -6.16 -5.42 22.90
N VAL A 4 -7.33 -5.53 22.26
CA VAL A 4 -7.60 -6.62 21.32
C VAL A 4 -6.94 -6.37 19.96
N LEU A 5 -6.80 -5.09 19.57
CA LEU A 5 -6.18 -4.74 18.30
C LEU A 5 -4.65 -4.65 18.41
N ASP A 6 -4.13 -4.29 19.59
CA ASP A 6 -2.68 -4.21 19.83
C ASP A 6 -1.98 -5.57 19.79
N GLY A 7 -2.73 -6.67 19.98
CA GLY A 7 -2.23 -8.04 19.86
C GLY A 7 -2.35 -8.68 18.47
N LEU A 8 -2.89 -7.97 17.47
CA LEU A 8 -3.03 -8.51 16.11
C LEU A 8 -1.67 -8.49 15.39
N ASP A 9 -1.16 -9.67 15.09
CA ASP A 9 -0.02 -9.82 14.20
C ASP A 9 -0.43 -9.58 12.75
N VAL A 10 0.12 -8.52 12.16
CA VAL A 10 -0.12 -8.11 10.77
C VAL A 10 0.33 -9.21 9.79
N THR A 11 1.35 -9.98 10.14
CA THR A 11 1.86 -11.07 9.30
C THR A 11 0.80 -12.18 9.19
N THR A 12 0.26 -12.61 10.33
CA THR A 12 -0.84 -13.58 10.38
C THR A 12 -2.07 -13.10 9.59
N LEU A 13 -2.44 -11.82 9.68
CA LEU A 13 -3.56 -11.28 8.91
C LEU A 13 -3.30 -11.32 7.39
N ARG A 14 -2.08 -11.01 6.96
CA ARG A 14 -1.67 -11.10 5.55
C ARG A 14 -1.73 -12.54 5.03
N ASP A 15 -1.28 -13.50 5.83
CA ASP A 15 -1.32 -14.91 5.45
C ASP A 15 -2.75 -15.44 5.34
N GLN A 16 -3.64 -15.01 6.25
CA GLN A 16 -5.06 -15.34 6.17
C GLN A 16 -5.73 -14.73 4.93
N LEU A 17 -5.42 -13.47 4.60
CA LEU A 17 -5.91 -12.82 3.38
C LEU A 17 -5.49 -13.60 2.14
N SER A 18 -4.20 -13.96 2.04
CA SER A 18 -3.67 -14.77 0.94
C SER A 18 -4.37 -16.14 0.84
N ALA A 19 -4.60 -16.81 1.97
CA ALA A 19 -5.32 -18.08 2.01
C ALA A 19 -6.77 -17.97 1.48
N ILE A 20 -7.46 -16.87 1.79
CA ILE A 20 -8.81 -16.58 1.27
C ILE A 20 -8.76 -16.40 -0.26
N ILE A 21 -7.81 -15.60 -0.76
CA ILE A 21 -7.64 -15.34 -2.20
C ILE A 21 -7.35 -16.64 -2.97
N HIS A 22 -6.41 -17.46 -2.48
CA HIS A 22 -6.12 -18.75 -3.13
C HIS A 22 -7.31 -19.71 -3.09
N LYS A 23 -8.12 -19.67 -2.03
CA LYS A 23 -9.36 -20.45 -1.96
C LYS A 23 -10.38 -19.96 -2.99
N ALA A 24 -10.54 -18.65 -3.14
CA ALA A 24 -11.40 -18.06 -4.16
C ALA A 24 -10.95 -18.45 -5.58
N GLU A 25 -9.65 -18.44 -5.85
CA GLU A 25 -9.10 -18.88 -7.14
C GLU A 25 -9.37 -20.37 -7.40
N ARG A 26 -9.12 -21.25 -6.43
CA ARG A 26 -9.43 -22.69 -6.57
C ARG A 26 -10.90 -22.97 -6.82
N ASN A 27 -11.78 -22.14 -6.24
CA ASN A 27 -13.21 -22.21 -6.44
C ASN A 27 -13.67 -21.55 -7.76
N LYS A 28 -12.74 -21.01 -8.55
CA LYS A 28 -13.00 -20.31 -9.82
C LYS A 28 -13.89 -19.08 -9.65
N ALA A 29 -13.85 -18.45 -8.48
CA ALA A 29 -14.64 -17.25 -8.21
C ALA A 29 -14.28 -16.10 -9.17
N PHE A 30 -13.03 -16.04 -9.65
CA PHE A 30 -12.56 -15.00 -10.57
C PHE A 30 -12.73 -15.34 -12.05
N ARG A 31 -13.51 -16.35 -12.41
CA ARG A 31 -13.61 -16.80 -13.82
C ARG A 31 -14.51 -15.92 -14.67
N ASP A 32 -15.58 -15.40 -14.08
CA ASP A 32 -16.59 -14.57 -14.76
C ASP A 32 -16.41 -13.07 -14.44
N ASP A 33 -15.51 -12.76 -13.50
CA ASP A 33 -15.31 -11.43 -12.91
C ASP A 33 -14.00 -10.76 -13.35
N THR A 34 -13.52 -11.09 -14.54
CA THR A 34 -12.30 -10.54 -15.12
C THR A 34 -12.58 -9.79 -16.41
N TYR A 35 -11.69 -8.88 -16.80
CA TYR A 35 -11.76 -8.22 -18.10
C TYR A 35 -11.30 -9.21 -19.18
N GLY A 36 -12.18 -10.15 -19.54
CA GLY A 36 -11.81 -11.31 -20.36
C GLY A 36 -10.99 -12.31 -19.55
N THR A 37 -9.82 -12.73 -20.04
CA THR A 37 -8.90 -13.62 -19.31
C THR A 37 -7.89 -12.86 -18.43
N PHE A 38 -7.90 -11.53 -18.45
CA PHE A 38 -6.91 -10.69 -17.77
C PHE A 38 -7.38 -10.26 -16.38
N ARG A 39 -6.51 -10.47 -15.39
CA ARG A 39 -6.66 -10.01 -14.00
C ARG A 39 -5.76 -8.82 -13.77
N VAL A 40 -6.40 -7.70 -13.44
CA VAL A 40 -5.71 -6.42 -13.22
C VAL A 40 -5.83 -6.03 -11.76
N ALA A 41 -4.72 -5.61 -11.16
CA ALA A 41 -4.74 -4.99 -9.84
C ALA A 41 -4.36 -3.51 -9.94
N ALA A 42 -5.15 -2.64 -9.32
CA ALA A 42 -4.79 -1.25 -9.12
C ALA A 42 -3.81 -1.14 -7.96
N ILE A 43 -2.79 -0.30 -8.09
CA ILE A 43 -1.94 0.11 -6.97
C ILE A 43 -2.03 1.62 -6.81
N ASP A 44 -2.39 2.07 -5.61
CA ASP A 44 -2.53 3.50 -5.30
C ASP A 44 -2.15 3.81 -3.84
N GLY A 45 -1.75 5.07 -3.61
CA GLY A 45 -1.38 5.61 -2.32
C GLY A 45 -2.59 6.16 -1.55
N TRP A 46 -2.77 5.73 -0.30
CA TRP A 46 -3.89 6.13 0.55
C TRP A 46 -3.43 6.69 1.90
N GLU A 47 -3.99 7.82 2.34
CA GLU A 47 -3.81 8.41 3.68
C GLU A 47 -5.09 8.24 4.52
N PRO A 48 -5.25 7.12 5.24
CA PRO A 48 -6.46 6.87 6.03
C PRO A 48 -6.61 7.74 7.27
N PHE A 49 -5.50 8.18 7.88
CA PHE A 49 -5.55 8.92 9.14
C PHE A 49 -4.44 9.94 9.28
N CYS A 50 -4.81 11.09 9.88
CA CYS A 50 -3.92 12.13 10.32
C CYS A 50 -4.40 12.72 11.65
N THR A 51 -3.48 13.15 12.51
CA THR A 51 -3.77 13.66 13.86
C THR A 51 -2.69 14.65 14.31
N TYR A 52 -3.04 15.49 15.27
CA TYR A 52 -2.14 16.48 15.87
C TYR A 52 -1.70 16.09 17.28
N GLU A 53 -2.32 15.06 17.88
CA GLU A 53 -2.17 14.74 19.30
C GLU A 53 -1.51 13.38 19.53
N ARG A 54 -2.01 12.34 18.86
CA ARG A 54 -1.55 10.96 19.09
C ARG A 54 -0.48 10.58 18.07
N HIS A 55 0.57 9.90 18.51
CA HIS A 55 1.61 9.40 17.63
C HIS A 55 2.07 7.99 18.06
N CYS A 56 2.70 7.28 17.14
CA CYS A 56 3.43 6.04 17.37
C CYS A 56 4.74 6.07 16.58
N ASP A 57 5.60 5.08 16.78
CA ASP A 57 6.93 5.02 16.16
C ASP A 57 6.87 4.90 14.62
N GLY A 58 5.74 4.42 14.08
CA GLY A 58 5.49 4.33 12.65
C GLY A 58 4.90 5.59 12.01
N CYS A 59 4.62 6.64 12.78
CA CYS A 59 4.02 7.86 12.23
C CYS A 59 4.98 8.57 11.28
N LEU A 60 4.44 8.96 10.12
CA LEU A 60 5.04 9.97 9.26
C LEU A 60 4.74 11.35 9.85
N THR A 61 5.62 12.30 9.62
CA THR A 61 5.49 13.67 10.14
C THR A 61 5.54 14.71 9.03
N ARG A 62 4.68 15.72 9.12
CA ARG A 62 4.72 16.91 8.26
C ARG A 62 4.41 18.16 9.07
N THR A 63 5.02 19.28 8.70
CA THR A 63 4.67 20.58 9.29
C THR A 63 3.57 21.24 8.47
N VAL A 64 2.42 21.51 9.09
CA VAL A 64 1.31 22.23 8.47
C VAL A 64 1.12 23.61 9.09
N LYS A 65 0.54 24.52 8.32
CA LYS A 65 0.15 25.85 8.80
C LYS A 65 -1.31 25.79 9.27
N ARG A 66 -1.58 26.23 10.48
CA ARG A 66 -2.92 26.26 11.08
C ARG A 66 -3.24 27.68 11.55
N ALA A 67 -4.49 28.09 11.37
CA ALA A 67 -4.97 29.35 11.95
C ALA A 67 -5.17 29.16 13.46
N ALA A 68 -4.53 30.02 14.25
CA ALA A 68 -4.72 30.09 15.68
C ALA A 68 -5.97 30.92 16.02
N ASP A 69 -6.47 30.77 17.24
CA ASP A 69 -7.69 31.45 17.71
C ASP A 69 -7.54 32.98 17.75
N ASP A 70 -6.31 33.48 17.80
CA ASP A 70 -5.95 34.90 17.74
C ASP A 70 -5.85 35.46 16.30
N GLY A 71 -6.15 34.64 15.29
CA GLY A 71 -6.07 35.01 13.87
C GLY A 71 -4.66 34.94 13.28
N THR A 72 -3.65 34.52 14.05
CA THR A 72 -2.29 34.29 13.54
C THR A 72 -2.15 32.91 12.89
N THR A 73 -1.06 32.69 12.15
CA THR A 73 -0.75 31.38 11.57
C THR A 73 0.35 30.70 12.38
N GLU A 74 0.03 29.58 13.00
CA GLU A 74 0.99 28.72 13.69
C GLU A 74 1.48 27.58 12.78
N ARG A 75 2.70 27.12 13.02
CA ARG A 75 3.25 25.91 12.38
C ARG A 75 3.14 24.77 13.38
N VAL A 76 2.38 23.74 13.04
CA VAL A 76 2.16 22.58 13.90
C VAL A 76 2.62 21.30 13.21
N THR A 77 3.13 20.36 14.00
CA THR A 77 3.47 19.02 13.51
C THR A 77 2.19 18.20 13.42
N GLN A 78 1.98 17.57 12.27
CA GLN A 78 0.91 16.61 12.05
C GLN A 78 1.52 15.23 11.85
N TYR A 79 0.98 14.26 12.58
CA TYR A 79 1.32 12.84 12.49
C TYR A 79 0.31 12.15 11.59
N TYR A 80 0.77 11.29 10.70
CA TYR A 80 -0.10 10.61 9.75
C TYR A 80 0.49 9.27 9.31
N HIS A 81 -0.33 8.40 8.74
CA HIS A 81 0.15 7.20 8.06
C HIS A 81 -0.39 7.15 6.65
N ARG A 82 0.46 6.67 5.76
CA ARG A 82 0.11 6.39 4.37
C ARG A 82 0.44 4.95 4.04
N PHE A 83 -0.32 4.41 3.12
CA PHE A 83 -0.19 3.05 2.65
C PHE A 83 -0.23 3.05 1.14
N VAL A 84 0.42 2.07 0.54
CA VAL A 84 0.17 1.70 -0.85
C VAL A 84 -0.70 0.45 -0.82
N VAL A 85 -1.83 0.49 -1.53
CA VAL A 85 -2.83 -0.58 -1.51
C VAL A 85 -2.90 -1.22 -2.88
N ALA A 86 -2.90 -2.55 -2.91
CA ALA A 86 -3.17 -3.32 -4.10
C ALA A 86 -4.60 -3.85 -4.07
N PHE A 87 -5.38 -3.52 -5.09
CA PHE A 87 -6.78 -3.86 -5.18
C PHE A 87 -7.09 -4.57 -6.49
N LEU A 88 -7.72 -5.74 -6.44
CA LEU A 88 -8.15 -6.46 -7.63
C LEU A 88 -9.30 -5.71 -8.29
N ILE A 89 -9.14 -5.35 -9.57
CA ILE A 89 -10.19 -4.70 -10.35
C ILE A 89 -11.03 -5.81 -11.00
N ALA A 90 -12.23 -6.02 -10.47
CA ALA A 90 -13.19 -7.00 -10.96
C ALA A 90 -14.61 -6.40 -10.97
N PRO A 91 -15.47 -6.71 -11.97
CA PRO A 91 -16.79 -6.10 -12.07
C PRO A 91 -17.73 -6.37 -10.89
N THR A 92 -17.56 -7.49 -10.20
CA THR A 92 -18.47 -7.90 -9.11
C THR A 92 -17.76 -8.18 -7.79
N VAL A 93 -16.43 -8.06 -7.74
CA VAL A 93 -15.62 -8.37 -6.56
C VAL A 93 -14.69 -7.22 -6.24
N ASP A 94 -14.94 -6.60 -5.09
CA ASP A 94 -14.06 -5.61 -4.48
C ASP A 94 -13.12 -6.31 -3.50
N MET A 95 -11.84 -6.47 -3.86
CA MET A 95 -10.90 -7.26 -3.07
C MET A 95 -9.53 -6.60 -2.94
N VAL A 96 -9.15 -6.31 -1.70
CA VAL A 96 -7.78 -5.92 -1.35
C VAL A 96 -6.88 -7.15 -1.40
N LEU A 97 -5.79 -7.07 -2.17
CA LEU A 97 -4.81 -8.15 -2.30
C LEU A 97 -3.68 -8.02 -1.29
N ALA A 98 -3.25 -6.78 -1.04
CA ALA A 98 -2.22 -6.45 -0.07
C ALA A 98 -2.25 -4.96 0.29
N ILE A 99 -1.74 -4.63 1.47
CA ILE A 99 -1.56 -3.26 1.97
C ILE A 99 -0.13 -3.17 2.48
N GLU A 100 0.60 -2.17 1.99
CA GLU A 100 1.98 -1.91 2.38
C GLU A 100 2.11 -0.52 3.01
N PRO A 101 2.54 -0.42 4.29
CA PRO A 101 2.76 0.87 4.92
C PRO A 101 3.96 1.59 4.29
N ILE A 102 3.84 2.92 4.21
CA ILE A 102 4.99 3.81 4.00
C ILE A 102 5.68 3.99 5.36
N LEU A 103 6.98 3.68 5.41
CA LEU A 103 7.74 3.63 6.66
C LEU A 103 8.28 5.00 7.09
N SER A 104 8.28 5.24 8.40
CA SER A 104 8.95 6.40 9.01
C SER A 104 10.47 6.27 8.83
N ALA A 105 11.22 7.36 9.04
CA ALA A 105 12.67 7.36 8.80
C ALA A 105 13.39 6.33 9.69
N ASP A 106 12.88 6.12 10.90
CA ASP A 106 13.44 5.23 11.91
C ASP A 106 13.12 3.75 11.66
N LEU A 107 12.10 3.45 10.85
CA LEU A 107 11.64 2.09 10.56
C LEU A 107 12.04 1.60 9.17
N ARG A 108 12.72 2.41 8.37
CA ARG A 108 13.24 1.98 7.08
C ARG A 108 14.52 1.18 7.27
N ASP A 109 14.63 0.08 6.53
CA ASP A 109 15.83 -0.75 6.47
C ASP A 109 16.83 -0.28 5.40
N ASP A 110 16.65 0.92 4.82
CA ASP A 110 17.58 1.47 3.83
C ASP A 110 18.59 2.45 4.45
N ASP A 111 19.87 2.30 4.10
CA ASP A 111 20.98 3.17 4.54
C ASP A 111 20.90 4.60 3.94
N VAL A 112 19.70 5.10 3.66
CA VAL A 112 19.49 6.42 3.06
C VAL A 112 19.76 7.48 4.13
N ALA A 113 20.96 8.03 4.07
CA ALA A 113 21.62 8.92 5.02
C ALA A 113 20.91 10.23 5.43
N GLU A 114 19.66 10.46 5.02
CA GLU A 114 19.01 11.77 5.14
C GLU A 114 17.90 11.84 6.20
N GLY A 115 17.64 10.76 6.96
CA GLY A 115 16.61 10.78 8.02
C GLY A 115 15.21 11.13 7.50
N ARG A 116 14.94 10.84 6.21
CA ARG A 116 13.67 11.14 5.56
C ARG A 116 12.74 9.94 5.62
N HIS A 117 11.45 10.22 5.79
CA HIS A 117 10.40 9.23 5.62
C HIS A 117 10.43 8.58 4.23
N GLU A 118 9.94 7.34 4.16
CA GLU A 118 9.86 6.59 2.93
C GLU A 118 8.95 7.28 1.91
N GLY A 119 9.29 7.14 0.62
CA GLY A 119 8.44 7.59 -0.47
C GLY A 119 7.45 6.51 -0.89
N GLU A 120 6.31 6.93 -1.43
CA GLU A 120 5.28 6.03 -1.96
C GLU A 120 5.82 5.04 -2.99
N LEU A 121 6.75 5.49 -3.84
CA LEU A 121 7.38 4.64 -4.85
C LEU A 121 8.15 3.47 -4.25
N THR A 122 8.87 3.68 -3.14
CA THR A 122 9.63 2.62 -2.47
C THR A 122 8.69 1.58 -1.88
N ALA A 123 7.61 2.04 -1.22
CA ALA A 123 6.57 1.16 -0.70
C ALA A 123 5.84 0.41 -1.83
N ALA A 124 5.56 1.06 -2.97
CA ALA A 124 4.95 0.43 -4.13
C ALA A 124 5.84 -0.66 -4.74
N LEU A 125 7.14 -0.43 -4.86
CA LEU A 125 8.10 -1.45 -5.33
C LEU A 125 8.13 -2.66 -4.38
N ARG A 126 8.13 -2.43 -3.06
CA ARG A 126 8.06 -3.50 -2.05
C ARG A 126 6.73 -4.25 -2.12
N LEU A 127 5.62 -3.55 -2.34
CA LEU A 127 4.30 -4.16 -2.53
C LEU A 127 4.26 -5.04 -3.78
N ILE A 128 4.84 -4.59 -4.91
CA ILE A 128 4.92 -5.39 -6.13
C ILE A 128 5.69 -6.70 -5.90
N ASP A 129 6.79 -6.65 -5.14
CA ASP A 129 7.55 -7.86 -4.77
C ASP A 129 6.68 -8.81 -3.96
N GLN A 130 5.97 -8.30 -2.94
CA GLN A 130 5.07 -9.10 -2.12
C GLN A 130 3.92 -9.73 -2.92
N LEU A 131 3.35 -9.00 -3.88
CA LEU A 131 2.30 -9.51 -4.76
C LEU A 131 2.83 -10.64 -5.65
N HIS A 132 4.04 -10.46 -6.21
CA HIS A 132 4.66 -11.47 -7.05
C HIS A 132 4.97 -12.75 -6.28
N GLU A 133 5.54 -12.63 -5.08
CA GLU A 133 5.85 -13.77 -4.21
C GLU A 133 4.60 -14.55 -3.78
N ARG A 134 3.50 -13.85 -3.46
CA ARG A 134 2.28 -14.48 -2.94
C ARG A 134 1.36 -14.99 -4.03
N TYR A 135 1.17 -14.21 -5.09
CA TYR A 135 0.13 -14.46 -6.07
C TYR A 135 0.69 -14.88 -7.43
N GLY A 136 1.97 -14.59 -7.72
CA GLY A 136 2.64 -14.98 -8.95
C GLY A 136 1.83 -14.61 -10.20
N GLY A 137 1.54 -15.62 -11.03
CA GLY A 137 0.75 -15.49 -12.25
C GLY A 137 -0.77 -15.37 -12.04
N LEU A 138 -1.25 -15.14 -10.81
CA LEU A 138 -2.66 -14.78 -10.59
C LEU A 138 -2.97 -13.38 -11.15
N ILE A 139 -1.99 -12.47 -11.09
CA ILE A 139 -2.12 -11.10 -11.61
C ILE A 139 -1.44 -11.07 -12.97
N ASP A 140 -2.12 -10.54 -13.98
CA ASP A 140 -1.54 -10.39 -15.32
C ASP A 140 -0.95 -8.99 -15.52
N ALA A 141 -1.55 -7.98 -14.88
CA ALA A 141 -1.12 -6.61 -15.04
C ALA A 141 -1.49 -5.71 -13.86
N LEU A 142 -0.78 -4.58 -13.77
CA LEU A 142 -0.95 -3.57 -12.75
C LEU A 142 -1.41 -2.25 -13.39
N ALA A 143 -2.49 -1.68 -12.87
CA ALA A 143 -2.95 -0.33 -13.20
C ALA A 143 -2.38 0.65 -12.18
N LEU A 144 -1.66 1.65 -12.68
CA LEU A 144 -0.83 2.54 -11.86
C LEU A 144 -1.10 4.00 -12.21
N ASP A 145 -0.89 4.90 -11.25
CA ASP A 145 -0.98 6.33 -11.50
C ASP A 145 0.28 6.90 -12.18
N GLY A 146 0.26 8.19 -12.48
CA GLY A 146 1.39 8.87 -13.12
C GLY A 146 2.67 8.91 -12.28
N LEU A 147 2.58 8.82 -10.95
CA LEU A 147 3.75 8.78 -10.07
C LEU A 147 4.56 7.49 -10.28
N ASN A 148 3.86 6.38 -10.52
CA ASN A 148 4.45 5.07 -10.75
C ASN A 148 4.96 4.86 -12.18
N ALA A 149 4.68 5.78 -13.12
CA ALA A 149 5.16 5.75 -14.49
C ALA A 149 6.66 6.13 -14.61
N CYS A 150 7.53 5.40 -13.92
CA CYS A 150 8.98 5.65 -13.88
C CYS A 150 9.82 4.38 -14.11
N GLY A 151 11.11 4.60 -14.44
CA GLY A 151 12.05 3.54 -14.80
C GLY A 151 12.11 2.35 -13.82
N PRO A 152 12.26 2.57 -12.49
CA PRO A 152 12.32 1.49 -11.52
C PRO A 152 11.08 0.59 -11.53
N VAL A 153 9.88 1.17 -11.59
CA VAL A 153 8.62 0.40 -11.61
C VAL A 153 8.51 -0.36 -12.91
N LEU A 154 8.67 0.31 -14.07
CA LEU A 154 8.57 -0.36 -15.38
C LEU A 154 9.58 -1.50 -15.54
N THR A 155 10.79 -1.33 -15.01
CA THR A 155 11.82 -2.37 -14.99
C THR A 155 11.37 -3.57 -14.17
N LYS A 156 10.80 -3.33 -12.98
CA LYS A 156 10.29 -4.39 -12.09
C LYS A 156 9.11 -5.14 -12.71
N LEU A 157 8.15 -4.42 -13.30
CA LEU A 157 7.02 -5.06 -14.02
C LEU A 157 7.52 -5.95 -15.15
N THR A 158 8.46 -5.46 -15.94
CA THR A 158 9.07 -6.23 -17.04
C THR A 158 9.79 -7.48 -16.52
N ALA A 159 10.52 -7.36 -15.40
CA ALA A 159 11.24 -8.49 -14.80
C ALA A 159 10.28 -9.59 -14.29
N TYR A 160 9.10 -9.21 -13.79
CA TYR A 160 8.08 -10.15 -13.31
C TYR A 160 7.07 -10.58 -14.36
N GLY A 161 7.15 -10.04 -15.58
CA GLY A 161 6.25 -10.38 -16.68
C GLY A 161 4.86 -9.78 -16.55
N TYR A 162 4.70 -8.72 -15.76
CA TYR A 162 3.43 -8.01 -15.62
C TYR A 162 3.23 -6.97 -16.73
N GLY A 163 2.00 -6.85 -17.21
CA GLY A 163 1.56 -5.66 -17.93
C GLY A 163 1.51 -4.44 -17.00
N GLY A 164 1.74 -3.24 -17.55
CA GLY A 164 1.55 -1.98 -16.84
C GLY A 164 0.68 -1.04 -17.66
N PHE A 165 -0.32 -0.44 -17.03
CA PHE A 165 -1.22 0.55 -17.64
C PHE A 165 -1.29 1.81 -16.79
#